data_AF-A0A9D4PIA9-F1
#
_entry.id   AF-A0A9D4PIA9-F1
#
_cell.length_a   1.000
_cell.length_b   1.000
_cell.length_c   1.000
_cell.angle_alpha   90.00
_cell.angle_beta   90.00
_cell.angle_gamma   90.00
#
_symmetry.space_group_name_H-M   'P 1'
#
loop_
_entity.id
_entity.type
_entity.pdbx_description
1 polymer ?
#
loop_
_entity_poly.entity_id
_entity_poly.type
_entity_poly.pdbx_seq_one_letter_code
_entity_poly.pdbx_strand_id
1 'polypeptide(L)'
;MLFEKSPFSGSVINYRTPCRSSEGRLCDVFADLTLWNEFFWQVGLELREFSPGQLCLAEMCDGEMFPDRLEKEEAATLLCHLLSHHRCIVSVHLNYHVYSGHHQLICDSLRKSQSLRKLKFCQQNMILKCSQSFAAVLPHLNQLQELELSHVYLDCTSLEALSEFLATTRSLTTLTMTDHSNVGREAVVILRGLRQNVTISTLSFHTDLLRATSYRLCETFADF
;
A
#
# COMPACT_ATOMS: atom_id res chain seq x y z
N MET A 1 11.08 -14.83 -23.48
CA MET A 1 11.87 -13.73 -22.85
C MET A 1 10.89 -12.61 -22.60
N LEU A 2 10.69 -12.16 -21.37
CA LEU A 2 9.69 -11.12 -21.05
C LEU A 2 10.41 -9.80 -20.90
N PHE A 3 10.43 -9.07 -22.00
CA PHE A 3 10.89 -7.70 -22.15
C PHE A 3 9.63 -6.87 -22.30
N GLU A 4 9.42 -5.85 -21.47
CA GLU A 4 8.31 -4.94 -21.70
C GLU A 4 8.79 -3.77 -22.54
N LYS A 5 8.00 -3.47 -23.58
CA LYS A 5 8.24 -2.31 -24.43
C LYS A 5 7.48 -1.13 -23.85
N SER A 6 8.19 -0.04 -23.61
CA SER A 6 7.60 1.18 -23.10
C SER A 6 6.49 1.69 -24.03
N PRO A 7 5.37 2.16 -23.45
CA PRO A 7 4.28 2.79 -24.21
C PRO A 7 4.67 4.16 -24.80
N PHE A 8 5.67 4.85 -24.22
CA PHE A 8 6.01 6.23 -24.56
C PHE A 8 7.24 6.28 -25.47
N SER A 9 8.37 5.74 -25.01
CA SER A 9 9.64 5.80 -25.75
C SER A 9 9.83 4.63 -26.71
N GLY A 10 9.06 3.55 -26.56
CA GLY A 10 9.30 2.30 -27.28
C GLY A 10 10.57 1.56 -26.84
N SER A 11 11.28 2.08 -25.83
CA SER A 11 12.45 1.44 -25.22
C SER A 11 12.05 0.15 -24.51
N VAL A 12 12.99 -0.76 -24.33
CA VAL A 12 12.73 -2.07 -23.73
C VAL A 12 13.32 -2.13 -22.33
N ILE A 13 12.48 -2.43 -21.34
CA ILE A 13 12.93 -2.62 -19.96
C ILE A 13 13.20 -4.10 -19.68
N ASN A 14 14.37 -4.37 -19.11
CA ASN A 14 14.69 -5.69 -18.57
C ASN A 14 14.44 -5.69 -17.06
N TYR A 15 13.21 -6.00 -16.67
CA TYR A 15 12.80 -5.92 -15.28
C TYR A 15 13.15 -7.15 -14.45
N ARG A 16 13.79 -8.21 -14.99
CA ARG A 16 14.12 -9.44 -14.24
C ARG A 16 15.44 -9.41 -13.49
N THR A 17 16.22 -8.33 -13.59
CA THR A 17 17.48 -8.21 -12.86
C THR A 17 17.19 -8.08 -11.35
N PRO A 18 17.63 -9.03 -10.51
CA PRO A 18 17.39 -8.96 -9.07
C PRO A 18 18.11 -7.75 -8.46
N CYS A 19 17.70 -7.33 -7.27
CA CYS A 19 18.35 -6.22 -6.57
C CYS A 19 19.86 -6.44 -6.45
N ARG A 20 20.65 -5.55 -7.04
CA ARG A 20 22.11 -5.53 -6.91
C ARG A 20 22.61 -4.49 -5.91
N SER A 21 21.72 -3.93 -5.10
CA SER A 21 22.10 -2.93 -4.10
C SER A 21 23.07 -3.55 -3.08
N SER A 22 24.21 -2.91 -2.88
CA SER A 22 25.20 -3.26 -1.84
C SER A 22 25.74 -1.98 -1.22
N GLU A 23 26.59 -2.12 -0.20
CA GLU A 23 27.32 -0.98 0.35
C GLU A 23 28.10 -0.29 -0.78
N GLY A 24 27.79 0.99 -1.03
CA GLY A 24 28.39 1.78 -2.12
C GLY A 24 27.84 1.55 -3.54
N ARG A 25 26.82 0.70 -3.73
CA ARG A 25 26.20 0.47 -5.05
C ARG A 25 24.68 0.60 -5.00
N LEU A 26 24.14 1.53 -5.78
CA LEU A 26 22.71 1.69 -5.98
C LEU A 26 22.11 0.51 -6.75
N CYS A 27 20.83 0.23 -6.53
CA CYS A 27 20.09 -0.75 -7.32
C CYS A 27 20.03 -0.30 -8.79
N ASP A 28 20.09 -1.24 -9.73
CA ASP A 28 20.08 -0.91 -11.17
C ASP A 28 18.79 -0.16 -11.60
N VAL A 29 17.68 -0.31 -10.84
CA VAL A 29 16.44 0.49 -11.01
C VAL A 29 16.70 2.00 -11.02
N PHE A 30 17.70 2.49 -10.27
CA PHE A 30 18.08 3.90 -10.24
C PHE A 30 18.61 4.41 -11.58
N ALA A 31 19.28 3.55 -12.36
CA ALA A 31 19.83 3.91 -13.66
C ALA A 31 18.72 4.09 -14.72
N ASP A 32 17.62 3.35 -14.57
CA ASP A 32 16.53 3.29 -15.54
C ASP A 32 15.22 3.91 -15.03
N LEU A 33 15.26 4.79 -14.01
CA LEU A 33 14.03 5.31 -13.34
C LEU A 33 13.02 5.88 -14.32
N THR A 34 13.46 6.66 -15.31
CA THR A 34 12.58 7.23 -16.33
C THR A 34 11.83 6.13 -17.09
N LEU A 35 12.53 5.05 -17.48
CA LEU A 35 11.93 3.95 -18.20
C LEU A 35 10.97 3.12 -17.33
N TRP A 36 11.27 2.93 -16.03
CA TRP A 36 10.31 2.33 -15.09
C TRP A 36 9.06 3.21 -14.94
N ASN A 37 9.27 4.53 -14.81
CA ASN A 37 8.20 5.49 -14.62
C ASN A 37 7.28 5.62 -15.84
N GLU A 38 7.77 5.39 -17.06
CA GLU A 38 6.93 5.29 -18.26
C GLU A 38 5.82 4.23 -18.13
N PHE A 39 5.98 3.18 -17.32
CA PHE A 39 4.90 2.25 -17.03
C PHE A 39 4.00 2.73 -15.89
N PHE A 40 4.58 3.30 -14.82
CA PHE A 40 3.81 3.75 -13.66
C PHE A 40 2.98 5.01 -13.91
N TRP A 41 3.43 5.89 -14.80
CA TRP A 41 2.70 7.09 -15.21
C TRP A 41 1.34 6.73 -15.83
N GLN A 42 1.24 5.58 -16.50
CA GLN A 42 -0.03 5.10 -17.05
C GLN A 42 -1.08 4.78 -15.97
N VAL A 43 -0.65 4.55 -14.73
CA VAL A 43 -1.51 4.27 -13.57
C VAL A 43 -1.47 5.40 -12.53
N GLY A 44 -0.96 6.59 -12.89
CA GLY A 44 -0.94 7.74 -11.99
C GLY A 44 0.13 7.67 -10.90
N LEU A 45 1.14 6.80 -11.05
CA LEU A 45 2.18 6.56 -10.06
C LEU A 45 3.57 6.90 -10.61
N GLU A 46 4.52 7.13 -9.72
CA GLU A 46 5.91 7.41 -10.07
C GLU A 46 6.87 6.89 -8.99
N LEU A 47 7.94 6.20 -9.42
CA LEU A 47 9.09 5.91 -8.57
C LEU A 47 9.92 7.17 -8.38
N ARG A 48 10.15 7.52 -7.12
CA ARG A 48 10.98 8.64 -6.70
C ARG A 48 11.95 8.20 -5.61
N GLU A 49 13.09 8.88 -5.50
CA GLU A 49 14.00 8.66 -4.39
C GLU A 49 13.37 9.18 -3.08
N PHE A 50 13.20 8.27 -2.13
CA PHE A 50 12.64 8.55 -0.80
C PHE A 50 13.73 9.01 0.16
N SER A 51 14.87 8.32 0.12
CA SER A 51 16.11 8.63 0.81
C SER A 51 17.27 8.00 0.02
N PRO A 52 18.53 8.35 0.27
CA PRO A 52 19.66 7.82 -0.51
C PRO A 52 19.62 6.29 -0.68
N GLY A 53 19.41 5.84 -1.92
CA GLY A 53 19.33 4.43 -2.29
C GLY A 53 18.02 3.70 -1.95
N GLN A 54 17.01 4.43 -1.48
CA GLN A 54 15.66 3.93 -1.24
C GLN A 54 14.65 4.65 -2.14
N LEU A 55 13.74 3.89 -2.72
CA LEU A 55 12.69 4.37 -3.60
C LEU A 55 11.32 4.28 -2.92
N CYS A 56 10.48 5.25 -3.24
CA CYS A 56 9.04 5.18 -3.03
C CYS A 56 8.31 5.14 -4.37
N LEU A 57 7.22 4.36 -4.45
CA LEU A 57 6.23 4.51 -5.50
C LEU A 57 5.13 5.42 -4.97
N ALA A 58 5.03 6.64 -5.50
CA ALA A 58 4.12 7.68 -5.02
C ALA A 58 3.09 8.06 -6.09
N GLU A 59 2.01 8.71 -5.69
CA GLU A 59 1.06 9.31 -6.63
C GLU A 59 1.67 10.54 -7.29
N MET A 60 1.37 10.72 -8.58
CA MET A 60 1.74 11.93 -9.30
C MET A 60 0.90 13.12 -8.84
N CYS A 61 1.54 14.24 -8.53
CA CYS A 61 0.85 15.47 -8.10
C CYS A 61 0.19 16.23 -9.25
N ASP A 62 0.64 16.02 -10.49
CA ASP A 62 0.12 16.71 -11.68
C ASP A 62 -0.69 15.74 -12.55
N GLY A 63 -2.00 15.95 -12.53
CA GLY A 63 -3.03 15.08 -13.08
C GLY A 63 -3.15 15.11 -14.60
N GLU A 64 -2.10 14.77 -15.33
CA GLU A 64 -2.29 14.28 -16.71
C GLU A 64 -2.70 12.81 -16.67
N MET A 65 -3.97 12.58 -16.32
CA MET A 65 -4.60 11.28 -16.48
C MET A 65 -4.67 10.95 -17.97
N PHE A 66 -3.83 10.03 -18.44
CA PHE A 66 -3.97 9.47 -19.78
C PHE A 66 -5.24 8.60 -19.83
N PRO A 67 -6.28 8.98 -20.60
CA PRO A 67 -7.63 8.45 -20.42
C PRO A 67 -7.88 7.06 -21.01
N ASP A 68 -6.88 6.41 -21.61
CA ASP A 68 -7.01 4.99 -22.00
C ASP A 68 -6.82 4.07 -20.80
N ARG A 69 -7.87 4.08 -19.97
CA ARG A 69 -8.10 3.32 -18.74
C ARG A 69 -8.35 1.84 -19.04
N LEU A 70 -7.34 1.16 -19.54
CA LEU A 70 -7.24 -0.30 -19.44
C LEU A 70 -6.33 -0.61 -18.26
N GLU A 71 -6.74 -1.56 -17.42
CA GLU A 71 -5.89 -2.13 -16.37
C GLU A 71 -4.52 -2.47 -17.00
N LYS A 72 -3.46 -1.79 -16.53
CA LYS A 72 -2.12 -1.94 -17.10
C LYS A 72 -1.43 -3.08 -16.40
N GLU A 73 -1.64 -4.29 -16.91
CA GLU A 73 -1.01 -5.53 -16.45
C GLU A 73 0.51 -5.37 -16.32
N GLU A 74 1.14 -4.59 -17.20
CA GLU A 74 2.56 -4.29 -17.16
C GLU A 74 2.95 -3.54 -15.88
N ALA A 75 2.22 -2.48 -15.51
CA ALA A 75 2.51 -1.72 -14.30
C ALA A 75 2.36 -2.57 -13.03
N ALA A 76 1.32 -3.40 -12.97
CA ALA A 76 1.11 -4.33 -11.87
C ALA A 76 2.23 -5.40 -11.82
N THR A 77 2.60 -5.97 -12.97
CA THR A 77 3.67 -6.97 -13.08
C THR A 77 5.02 -6.39 -12.64
N LEU A 78 5.34 -5.18 -13.08
CA LEU A 78 6.55 -4.47 -12.69
C LEU A 78 6.56 -4.17 -11.18
N LEU A 79 5.45 -3.69 -10.62
CA LEU A 79 5.33 -3.48 -9.17
C LEU A 79 5.52 -4.80 -8.40
N CYS A 80 4.92 -5.89 -8.86
CA CYS A 80 5.07 -7.21 -8.25
C CYS A 80 6.52 -7.68 -8.27
N HIS A 81 7.23 -7.44 -9.38
CA HIS A 81 8.64 -7.76 -9.49
C HIS A 81 9.47 -6.94 -8.48
N LEU A 82 9.25 -5.63 -8.43
CA LEU A 82 9.94 -4.73 -7.51
C LEU A 82 9.71 -5.15 -6.05
N LEU A 83 8.46 -5.39 -5.64
CA LEU A 83 8.12 -5.83 -4.29
C LEU A 83 8.74 -7.18 -3.92
N SER A 84 8.83 -8.10 -4.87
CA SER A 84 9.30 -9.47 -4.63
C SER A 84 10.83 -9.61 -4.65
N HIS A 85 11.53 -8.79 -5.43
CA HIS A 85 12.96 -9.00 -5.71
C HIS A 85 13.84 -7.80 -5.41
N HIS A 86 13.27 -6.63 -5.09
CA HIS A 86 14.01 -5.41 -4.82
C HIS A 86 13.92 -4.98 -3.36
N ARG A 87 15.08 -4.66 -2.77
CA ARG A 87 15.20 -4.15 -1.40
C ARG A 87 15.24 -2.63 -1.33
N CYS A 88 15.33 -1.95 -2.47
CA CYS A 88 15.31 -0.50 -2.53
C CYS A 88 13.90 0.07 -2.37
N ILE A 89 12.82 -0.70 -2.60
CA ILE A 89 11.45 -0.19 -2.42
C ILE A 89 11.07 -0.22 -0.94
N VAL A 90 10.90 0.95 -0.34
CA VAL A 90 10.55 1.08 1.09
C VAL A 90 9.16 1.67 1.32
N SER A 91 8.59 2.30 0.30
CA SER A 91 7.26 2.90 0.37
C SER A 91 6.49 2.66 -0.92
N VAL A 92 5.22 2.27 -0.81
CA VAL A 92 4.34 2.07 -1.96
C VAL A 92 2.98 2.70 -1.71
N HIS A 93 2.52 3.47 -2.68
CA HIS A 93 1.13 3.86 -2.82
C HIS A 93 0.43 2.89 -3.80
N LEU A 94 -0.54 2.14 -3.30
CA LEU A 94 -1.48 1.36 -4.10
C LEU A 94 -2.73 2.19 -4.37
N ASN A 95 -3.05 2.38 -5.65
CA ASN A 95 -4.29 3.02 -6.08
C ASN A 95 -5.20 2.05 -6.85
N TYR A 96 -6.40 2.52 -7.18
CA TYR A 96 -7.39 1.78 -7.97
C TYR A 96 -6.84 1.17 -9.25
N HIS A 97 -6.05 1.93 -9.99
CA HIS A 97 -5.58 1.58 -11.33
C HIS A 97 -4.57 0.44 -11.33
N VAL A 98 -3.76 0.29 -10.27
CA VAL A 98 -2.79 -0.82 -10.16
C VAL A 98 -3.36 -2.02 -9.39
N TYR A 99 -4.18 -1.79 -8.37
CA TYR A 99 -4.59 -2.85 -7.44
C TYR A 99 -5.83 -3.61 -7.89
N SER A 100 -6.87 -2.95 -8.42
CA SER A 100 -8.22 -3.55 -8.57
C SER A 100 -8.24 -4.82 -9.45
N GLY A 101 -7.58 -4.79 -10.61
CA GLY A 101 -7.50 -5.94 -11.52
C GLY A 101 -6.47 -7.00 -11.12
N HIS A 102 -5.53 -6.66 -10.25
CA HIS A 102 -4.33 -7.47 -9.96
C HIS A 102 -4.14 -7.76 -8.46
N HIS A 103 -5.20 -7.63 -7.67
CA HIS A 103 -5.14 -7.64 -6.20
C HIS A 103 -4.45 -8.89 -5.63
N GLN A 104 -4.69 -10.08 -6.20
CA GLN A 104 -4.03 -11.32 -5.76
C GLN A 104 -2.52 -11.28 -5.99
N LEU A 105 -2.09 -10.91 -7.19
CA LEU A 105 -0.68 -10.85 -7.57
C LEU A 105 0.09 -9.81 -6.72
N ILE A 106 -0.53 -8.65 -6.50
CA ILE A 106 0.02 -7.59 -5.65
C ILE A 106 0.12 -8.06 -4.20
N CYS A 107 -0.92 -8.69 -3.66
CA CYS A 107 -0.89 -9.23 -2.29
C CYS A 107 0.19 -10.31 -2.14
N ASP A 108 0.32 -11.22 -3.10
CA ASP A 108 1.38 -12.25 -3.09
C ASP A 108 2.79 -11.64 -3.08
N SER A 109 2.95 -10.51 -3.77
CA SER A 109 4.23 -9.79 -3.83
C SER A 109 4.50 -8.98 -2.55
N LEU A 110 3.46 -8.38 -1.95
CA LEU A 110 3.56 -7.73 -0.64
C LEU A 110 4.03 -8.72 0.45
N ARG A 111 3.53 -9.96 0.45
CA ARG A 111 3.99 -11.01 1.41
C ARG A 111 5.48 -11.32 1.29
N LYS A 112 6.06 -11.12 0.11
CA LYS A 112 7.48 -11.39 -0.17
C LYS A 112 8.37 -10.20 0.14
N SER A 113 7.81 -9.00 0.23
CA SER A 113 8.61 -7.79 0.43
C SER A 113 9.27 -7.77 1.81
N GLN A 114 10.59 -7.63 1.82
CA GLN A 114 11.39 -7.54 3.05
C GLN A 114 11.74 -6.09 3.42
N SER A 115 11.67 -5.17 2.45
CA SER A 115 12.09 -3.78 2.59
C SER A 115 10.93 -2.80 2.78
N LEU A 116 9.70 -3.19 2.47
CA LEU A 116 8.55 -2.29 2.63
C LEU A 116 8.39 -1.87 4.09
N ARG A 117 8.32 -0.55 4.31
CA ARG A 117 8.10 0.10 5.61
C ARG A 117 6.84 0.96 5.61
N LYS A 118 6.43 1.50 4.46
CA LYS A 118 5.27 2.36 4.35
C LYS A 118 4.33 1.86 3.26
N LEU A 119 3.05 1.68 3.59
CA LEU A 119 2.02 1.28 2.64
C LEU A 119 0.87 2.28 2.71
N LYS A 120 0.65 2.98 1.61
CA LYS A 120 -0.54 3.80 1.40
C LYS A 120 -1.47 3.06 0.47
N PHE A 121 -2.74 2.96 0.84
CA PHE A 121 -3.73 2.29 0.02
C PHE A 121 -4.96 3.18 -0.14
N CYS A 122 -5.18 3.66 -1.36
CA CYS A 122 -6.30 4.50 -1.74
C CYS A 122 -7.15 3.79 -2.79
N GLN A 123 -8.38 3.40 -2.44
CA GLN A 123 -9.21 2.58 -3.34
C GLN A 123 -10.66 3.06 -3.39
N GLN A 124 -10.94 3.99 -4.30
CA GLN A 124 -12.32 4.35 -4.60
C GLN A 124 -13.08 3.15 -5.18
N ASN A 125 -14.27 2.86 -4.64
CA ASN A 125 -15.15 1.76 -5.07
C ASN A 125 -14.53 0.36 -4.96
N MET A 126 -13.84 0.07 -3.85
CA MET A 126 -13.28 -1.27 -3.63
C MET A 126 -14.37 -2.36 -3.58
N ILE A 127 -14.22 -3.37 -4.43
CA ILE A 127 -15.09 -4.55 -4.42
C ILE A 127 -14.69 -5.51 -3.28
N LEU A 128 -15.64 -6.36 -2.85
CA LEU A 128 -15.46 -7.30 -1.74
C LEU A 128 -14.20 -8.18 -1.86
N LYS A 129 -13.93 -8.74 -3.04
CA LYS A 129 -12.76 -9.60 -3.27
C LYS A 129 -11.42 -8.86 -3.08
N CYS A 130 -11.36 -7.59 -3.47
CA CYS A 130 -10.20 -6.73 -3.29
C CYS A 130 -9.95 -6.47 -1.79
N SER A 131 -11.02 -6.20 -1.03
CA SER A 131 -10.98 -6.05 0.43
C SER A 131 -10.42 -7.29 1.11
N GLN A 132 -11.00 -8.44 0.81
CA GLN A 132 -10.63 -9.70 1.45
C GLN A 132 -9.20 -10.12 1.12
N SER A 133 -8.73 -9.85 -0.11
CA SER A 133 -7.34 -10.11 -0.49
C SER A 133 -6.37 -9.23 0.29
N PHE A 134 -6.71 -7.95 0.46
CA PHE A 134 -5.91 -7.01 1.25
C PHE A 134 -5.87 -7.45 2.71
N ALA A 135 -7.03 -7.76 3.31
CA ALA A 135 -7.12 -8.25 4.68
C ALA A 135 -6.26 -9.50 4.91
N ALA A 136 -6.27 -10.44 3.96
CA ALA A 136 -5.45 -11.66 4.02
C ALA A 136 -3.94 -11.42 3.86
N VAL A 137 -3.50 -10.20 3.50
CA VAL A 137 -2.07 -9.86 3.42
C VAL A 137 -1.55 -9.25 4.72
N LEU A 138 -2.42 -8.62 5.52
CA LEU A 138 -2.04 -7.85 6.72
C LEU A 138 -1.14 -8.63 7.68
N PRO A 139 -1.41 -9.91 8.04
CA PRO A 139 -0.56 -10.66 8.98
C PRO A 139 0.88 -10.89 8.50
N HIS A 140 1.16 -10.67 7.21
CA HIS A 140 2.48 -10.83 6.62
C HIS A 140 3.28 -9.52 6.55
N LEU A 141 2.66 -8.37 6.82
CA LEU A 141 3.28 -7.05 6.75
C LEU A 141 4.07 -6.72 8.04
N ASN A 142 4.86 -7.67 8.53
CA ASN A 142 5.50 -7.64 9.85
C ASN A 142 6.61 -6.58 10.00
N GLN A 143 7.07 -5.98 8.90
CA GLN A 143 8.07 -4.90 8.90
C GLN A 143 7.45 -3.51 8.67
N LEU A 144 6.13 -3.45 8.50
CA LEU A 144 5.43 -2.21 8.15
C LEU A 144 5.41 -1.26 9.35
N GLN A 145 5.90 -0.05 9.16
CA GLN A 145 5.96 1.01 10.16
C GLN A 145 4.80 2.01 10.00
N GLU A 146 4.37 2.25 8.77
CA GLU A 146 3.29 3.18 8.45
C GLU A 146 2.25 2.54 7.54
N LEU A 147 0.99 2.59 7.97
CA LEU A 147 -0.17 2.15 7.20
C LEU A 147 -1.16 3.30 7.05
N GLU A 148 -1.47 3.65 5.82
CA GLU A 148 -2.46 4.66 5.47
C GLU A 148 -3.54 4.00 4.61
N LEU A 149 -4.79 4.06 5.07
CA LEU A 149 -5.95 3.58 4.35
C LEU A 149 -6.87 4.76 4.08
N SER A 150 -7.16 5.03 2.80
CA SER A 150 -8.01 6.15 2.38
C SER A 150 -9.06 5.70 1.38
N HIS A 151 -10.33 6.04 1.63
CA HIS A 151 -11.46 5.61 0.80
C HIS A 151 -11.61 4.08 0.65
N VAL A 152 -10.97 3.28 1.51
CA VAL A 152 -10.97 1.81 1.43
C VAL A 152 -12.24 1.25 2.09
N TYR A 153 -13.06 0.52 1.33
CA TYR A 153 -14.21 -0.23 1.87
C TYR A 153 -13.76 -1.55 2.48
N LEU A 154 -13.87 -1.72 3.80
CA LEU A 154 -13.58 -3.00 4.48
C LEU A 154 -14.87 -3.65 4.97
N ASP A 155 -15.18 -4.86 4.52
CA ASP A 155 -16.29 -5.64 5.11
C ASP A 155 -15.97 -6.07 6.55
N CYS A 156 -16.97 -6.58 7.28
CA CYS A 156 -16.81 -6.97 8.69
C CYS A 156 -15.61 -7.91 8.90
N THR A 157 -15.46 -8.91 8.03
CA THR A 157 -14.35 -9.88 8.05
C THR A 157 -13.00 -9.19 7.84
N SER A 158 -12.90 -8.26 6.89
CA SER A 158 -11.66 -7.51 6.66
C SER A 158 -11.34 -6.57 7.82
N LEU A 159 -12.34 -6.01 8.49
CA LEU A 159 -12.14 -5.19 9.70
C LEU A 159 -11.68 -6.02 10.91
N GLU A 160 -12.20 -7.24 11.08
CA GLU A 160 -11.71 -8.17 12.09
C GLU A 160 -10.25 -8.55 11.86
N ALA A 161 -9.88 -8.86 10.61
CA ALA A 161 -8.49 -9.13 10.24
C ALA A 161 -7.58 -7.92 10.47
N LEU A 162 -8.04 -6.70 10.16
CA LEU A 162 -7.30 -5.48 10.46
C LEU A 162 -7.14 -5.29 11.97
N SER A 163 -8.19 -5.50 12.75
CA SER A 163 -8.11 -5.44 14.22
C SER A 163 -7.10 -6.44 14.78
N GLU A 164 -7.09 -7.68 14.29
CA GLU A 164 -6.13 -8.70 14.73
C GLU A 164 -4.69 -8.33 14.36
N PHE A 165 -4.47 -7.83 13.14
CA PHE A 165 -3.17 -7.30 12.72
C PHE A 165 -2.72 -6.16 13.64
N LEU A 166 -3.60 -5.22 13.96
CA LEU A 166 -3.29 -4.10 14.85
C LEU A 166 -2.97 -4.59 16.27
N ALA A 167 -3.67 -5.59 16.79
CA ALA A 167 -3.39 -6.16 18.11
C ALA A 167 -2.01 -6.84 18.20
N THR A 168 -1.54 -7.43 17.09
CA THR A 168 -0.39 -8.34 17.08
C THR A 168 0.87 -7.73 16.49
N THR A 169 0.75 -6.75 15.61
CA THR A 169 1.90 -6.09 14.96
C THR A 169 2.83 -5.45 16.00
N ARG A 170 4.14 -5.58 15.76
CA ARG A 170 5.21 -5.06 16.62
C ARG A 170 6.07 -4.01 15.93
N SER A 171 5.77 -3.68 14.68
CA SER A 171 6.54 -2.72 13.87
C SER A 171 5.75 -1.46 13.51
N LEU A 172 4.42 -1.54 13.49
CA LEU A 172 3.58 -0.42 13.08
C LEU A 172 3.60 0.68 14.15
N THR A 173 4.03 1.88 13.76
CA THR A 173 4.11 3.07 14.61
C THR A 173 3.09 4.13 14.24
N THR A 174 2.63 4.12 12.98
CA THR A 174 1.70 5.11 12.44
C THR A 174 0.54 4.42 11.72
N LEU A 175 -0.68 4.74 12.13
CA LEU A 175 -1.91 4.33 11.44
C LEU A 175 -2.71 5.58 11.06
N THR A 176 -3.03 5.71 9.78
CA THR A 176 -3.95 6.73 9.28
C THR A 176 -5.10 6.06 8.55
N MET A 177 -6.33 6.44 8.88
CA MET A 177 -7.56 5.90 8.29
C MET A 177 -8.54 7.04 7.99
N THR A 178 -8.72 7.37 6.71
CA THR A 178 -9.57 8.48 6.25
C THR A 178 -10.68 8.03 5.29
N ASP A 179 -11.82 8.73 5.37
CA ASP A 179 -12.96 8.55 4.47
C ASP A 179 -13.52 7.12 4.35
N HIS A 180 -13.71 6.49 5.51
CA HIS A 180 -14.33 5.16 5.61
C HIS A 180 -15.82 5.28 5.94
N SER A 181 -16.65 5.51 4.93
CA SER A 181 -18.10 5.71 5.06
C SER A 181 -18.84 4.54 5.73
N ASN A 182 -18.25 3.33 5.71
CA ASN A 182 -18.84 2.12 6.27
C ASN A 182 -18.33 1.74 7.68
N VAL A 183 -17.26 2.37 8.18
CA VAL A 183 -16.64 1.97 9.45
C VAL A 183 -17.41 2.48 10.67
N GLY A 184 -18.35 3.41 10.53
CA GLY A 184 -19.07 4.01 11.68
C GLY A 184 -19.62 2.99 12.70
N ARG A 185 -20.36 1.96 12.28
CA ARG A 185 -20.90 0.96 13.25
C ARG A 185 -19.87 -0.06 13.72
N GLU A 186 -18.83 -0.26 12.94
CA GLU A 186 -17.85 -1.34 13.12
C GLU A 186 -16.50 -0.83 13.63
N ALA A 187 -16.39 0.48 13.87
CA ALA A 187 -15.23 1.16 14.43
C ALA A 187 -14.79 0.53 15.75
N VAL A 188 -15.74 0.05 16.56
CA VAL A 188 -15.46 -0.68 17.81
C VAL A 188 -14.55 -1.90 17.61
N VAL A 189 -14.60 -2.56 16.44
CA VAL A 189 -13.74 -3.70 16.12
C VAL A 189 -12.29 -3.25 16.04
N ILE A 190 -12.00 -2.20 15.26
CA ILE A 190 -10.66 -1.64 15.12
C ILE A 190 -10.10 -1.15 16.46
N LEU A 191 -10.94 -0.52 17.28
CA LEU A 191 -10.55 -0.04 18.61
C LEU A 191 -10.12 -1.16 19.56
N ARG A 192 -10.72 -2.36 19.45
CA ARG A 192 -10.29 -3.52 20.25
C ARG A 192 -8.86 -3.94 19.91
N GLY A 193 -8.51 -3.92 18.62
CA GLY A 193 -7.15 -4.20 18.16
C GLY A 193 -6.16 -3.15 18.65
N LEU A 194 -6.51 -1.88 18.47
CA LEU A 194 -5.68 -0.75 18.92
C LEU A 194 -5.44 -0.76 20.43
N ARG A 195 -6.44 -1.13 21.25
CA ARG A 195 -6.29 -1.23 22.71
C ARG A 195 -5.20 -2.22 23.14
N GLN A 196 -4.91 -3.23 22.32
CA GLN A 196 -3.86 -4.22 22.60
C GLN A 196 -2.51 -3.84 22.00
N ASN A 197 -2.50 -2.87 21.08
CA ASN A 197 -1.28 -2.41 20.44
C ASN A 197 -0.45 -1.54 21.40
N VAL A 198 0.87 -1.70 21.34
CA VAL A 198 1.82 -0.97 22.21
C VAL A 198 2.89 -0.22 21.42
N THR A 199 2.81 -0.20 20.08
CA THR A 199 3.83 0.35 19.19
C THR A 199 3.35 1.58 18.42
N ILE A 200 2.03 1.69 18.17
CA ILE A 200 1.41 2.84 17.50
C ILE A 200 1.51 4.04 18.43
N SER A 201 2.24 5.07 17.97
CA SER A 201 2.41 6.35 18.65
C SER A 201 1.72 7.50 17.90
N THR A 202 1.36 7.27 16.63
CA THR A 202 0.63 8.23 15.80
C THR A 202 -0.62 7.57 15.22
N LEU A 203 -1.78 8.13 15.54
CA LEU A 203 -3.08 7.62 15.11
C LEU A 203 -3.90 8.78 14.55
N SER A 204 -4.37 8.63 13.31
CA SER A 204 -5.18 9.64 12.63
C SER A 204 -6.44 9.01 12.03
N PHE A 205 -7.60 9.58 12.37
CA PHE A 205 -8.92 9.13 11.93
C PHE A 205 -9.77 10.29 11.41
N HIS A 206 -10.63 10.02 10.42
CA HIS A 206 -11.72 10.94 10.09
C HIS A 206 -12.75 11.01 11.23
N THR A 207 -13.28 12.20 11.52
CA THR A 207 -14.10 12.51 12.70
C THR A 207 -15.37 11.66 12.85
N ASP A 208 -15.92 11.15 11.75
CA ASP A 208 -17.11 10.29 11.78
C ASP A 208 -16.88 8.94 12.47
N LEU A 209 -15.64 8.44 12.42
CA LEU A 209 -15.24 7.21 13.11
C LEU A 209 -15.36 7.37 14.63
N LEU A 210 -14.95 8.53 15.15
CA LEU A 210 -15.04 8.88 16.57
C LEU A 210 -16.48 9.20 17.01
N ARG A 211 -17.30 9.79 16.12
CA ARG A 211 -18.68 10.14 16.44
C ARG A 211 -19.57 8.91 16.60
N ALA A 212 -19.40 7.90 15.76
CA ALA A 212 -20.19 6.68 15.84
C ALA A 212 -19.87 5.85 17.09
N THR A 213 -18.65 6.00 17.60
CA THR A 213 -18.21 5.36 18.83
C THR A 213 -18.58 6.17 20.07
N SER A 214 -18.72 7.51 20.00
CA SER A 214 -19.04 8.38 21.17
C SER A 214 -20.28 7.95 21.98
N TYR A 215 -21.28 7.30 21.37
CA TYR A 215 -22.45 6.76 22.08
C TYR A 215 -22.20 5.44 22.82
N ARG A 216 -21.10 4.73 22.53
CA ARG A 216 -20.69 3.45 23.14
C ARG A 216 -19.34 3.51 23.86
N LEU A 217 -18.66 4.66 23.84
CA LEU A 217 -17.28 4.83 24.28
C LEU A 217 -17.09 5.39 25.69
N CYS A 218 -18.14 5.71 26.43
CA CYS A 218 -17.99 6.19 27.82
C CYS A 218 -17.16 5.23 28.71
N GLU A 219 -16.88 3.99 28.27
CA GLU A 219 -16.00 3.04 28.97
C GLU A 219 -14.65 2.75 28.29
N THR A 220 -14.40 3.17 27.04
CA THR A 220 -13.28 2.60 26.23
C THR A 220 -12.16 3.58 25.85
N PHE A 221 -12.36 4.89 25.98
CA PHE A 221 -11.34 5.92 25.66
C PHE A 221 -10.86 6.73 26.86
N ALA A 222 -11.20 6.33 28.10
CA ALA A 222 -10.73 7.05 29.29
C ALA A 222 -9.20 6.98 29.48
N ASP A 223 -8.51 6.06 28.79
CA ASP A 223 -7.10 5.74 29.03
C ASP A 223 -6.18 5.91 27.80
N PHE A 224 -6.59 6.72 26.80
CA PHE A 224 -5.71 7.13 25.69
C PHE A 224 -5.25 8.58 25.84
#